data_AF-A0A6S7H5U2-F1
#
_entry.id   AF-A0A6S7H5U2-F1
#
_cell.length_a   1.000
_cell.length_b   1.000
_cell.length_c   1.000
_cell.angle_alpha   90.00
_cell.angle_beta   90.00
_cell.angle_gamma   90.00
#
_symmetry.space_group_name_H-M   'P 1'
#
loop_
_entity.id
_entity.type
_entity.pdbx_description
1 polymer ?
#
loop_
_entity_poly.entity_id
_entity_poly.type
_entity_poly.pdbx_seq_one_letter_code
_entity_poly.pdbx_strand_id
1 'polypeptide(L)'
;MTVTLTPDKKAKLIRLCQKFLRPNTLFTIRQVASLIGSLVSSFPGVEFGPLHYRHIEADKDYYLRMHQGNFDAEMSLSADSLEEIHWW
;
A
#
# COMPACT_ATOMS: atom_id res chain seq x y z
N MET A 1 11.38 -24.58 3.05
CA MET A 1 10.11 -24.33 3.77
C MET A 1 9.40 -23.22 3.05
N THR A 2 8.20 -23.46 2.50
CA THR A 2 7.42 -22.43 1.79
C THR A 2 6.38 -21.90 2.78
N VAL A 3 6.48 -20.63 3.12
CA VAL A 3 5.48 -19.94 3.95
C VAL A 3 4.47 -19.31 3.00
N THR A 4 3.18 -19.52 3.26
CA THR A 4 2.10 -18.97 2.44
C THR A 4 1.09 -18.25 3.32
N LEU A 5 0.43 -17.22 2.77
CA LEU A 5 -0.67 -16.54 3.44
C LEU A 5 -1.85 -17.50 3.63
N THR A 6 -2.49 -17.43 4.79
CA THR A 6 -3.78 -18.11 5.00
C THR A 6 -4.86 -17.46 4.11
N PRO A 7 -5.90 -18.23 3.72
CA PRO A 7 -6.98 -17.70 2.88
C PRO A 7 -7.61 -16.42 3.43
N ASP A 8 -7.82 -16.35 4.75
CA ASP A 8 -8.39 -15.18 5.42
C ASP A 8 -7.49 -13.94 5.33
N LYS A 9 -6.18 -14.11 5.50
CA LYS A 9 -5.21 -13.01 5.37
C LYS A 9 -5.14 -12.51 3.94
N LYS A 10 -5.16 -13.43 2.96
CA LYS A 10 -5.20 -13.07 1.54
C LYS A 10 -6.46 -12.28 1.20
N ALA A 11 -7.63 -12.74 1.63
CA ALA A 11 -8.89 -12.04 1.40
C ALA A 11 -8.91 -10.64 2.04
N LYS A 12 -8.37 -10.52 3.26
CA LYS A 12 -8.22 -9.22 3.94
C LYS A 12 -7.31 -8.27 3.17
N LEU A 13 -6.18 -8.77 2.66
CA LEU A 13 -5.21 -7.99 1.89
C LEU A 13 -5.85 -7.48 0.58
N ILE A 14 -6.48 -8.36 -0.19
CA ILE A 14 -7.16 -8.00 -1.44
C ILE A 14 -8.24 -6.95 -1.20
N ARG A 15 -9.06 -7.13 -0.16
CA ARG A 15 -10.10 -6.15 0.20
C ARG A 15 -9.50 -4.79 0.57
N LEU A 16 -8.33 -4.79 1.20
CA LEU A 16 -7.60 -3.58 1.53
C LEU A 16 -7.11 -2.91 0.24
N CYS A 17 -6.43 -3.62 -0.67
CA CYS A 17 -5.98 -3.10 -1.97
C CYS A 17 -7.15 -2.51 -2.80
N GLN A 18 -8.27 -3.23 -2.89
CA GLN A 18 -9.48 -2.76 -3.59
C GLN A 18 -10.04 -1.43 -3.05
N LYS A 19 -9.84 -1.13 -1.77
CA LYS A 19 -10.24 0.17 -1.20
C LYS A 19 -9.40 1.31 -1.78
N PHE A 20 -8.12 1.07 -2.04
CA PHE A 20 -7.18 2.07 -2.56
C PHE A 20 -7.22 2.23 -4.08
N LEU A 21 -7.75 1.24 -4.82
CA LEU A 21 -7.96 1.30 -6.27
C LEU A 21 -9.20 2.10 -6.70
N ARG A 22 -9.90 2.75 -5.77
CA ARG A 22 -11.08 3.55 -6.11
C ARG A 22 -10.65 4.84 -6.85
N PRO A 23 -11.22 5.13 -8.02
CA PRO A 23 -10.87 6.32 -8.79
C PRO A 23 -11.17 7.60 -8.01
N ASN A 24 -10.38 8.65 -8.25
CA ASN A 24 -10.52 9.99 -7.66
C ASN A 24 -10.65 10.02 -6.12
N THR A 25 -10.06 9.03 -5.44
CA THR A 25 -10.10 8.97 -3.97
C THR A 25 -8.83 9.58 -3.40
N LEU A 26 -8.98 10.54 -2.49
CA LEU A 26 -7.90 11.02 -1.65
C LEU A 26 -7.78 10.16 -0.41
N PHE A 27 -6.55 9.89 0.01
CA PHE A 27 -6.25 9.12 1.20
C PHE A 27 -5.40 9.95 2.14
N THR A 28 -5.52 9.76 3.45
CA THR A 28 -4.55 10.37 4.35
C THR A 28 -3.22 9.63 4.25
N ILE A 29 -2.11 10.35 4.44
CA ILE A 29 -0.77 9.74 4.44
C ILE A 29 -0.69 8.62 5.49
N ARG A 30 -1.39 8.75 6.63
CA ARG A 30 -1.54 7.70 7.64
C ARG A 30 -2.21 6.43 7.09
N GLN A 31 -3.24 6.57 6.25
CA GLN A 31 -3.91 5.42 5.64
C GLN A 31 -2.96 4.67 4.69
N VAL A 32 -2.20 5.40 3.87
CA VAL A 32 -1.21 4.81 2.97
C VAL A 32 -0.07 4.15 3.74
N ALA A 33 0.42 4.77 4.81
CA ALA A 33 1.41 4.15 5.71
C ALA A 33 0.91 2.83 6.32
N SER A 34 -0.38 2.77 6.70
CA SER A 34 -1.00 1.55 7.23
C SER A 34 -1.16 0.45 6.16
N LEU A 35 -1.47 0.83 4.92
CA LEU A 35 -1.43 -0.09 3.77
C LEU A 35 -0.03 -0.70 3.62
N ILE A 36 1.02 0.12 3.56
CA ILE A 36 2.40 -0.36 3.44
C ILE A 36 2.75 -1.33 4.57
N GLY A 37 2.44 -1.00 5.82
CA GLY A 37 2.66 -1.90 6.95
C GLY A 37 1.95 -3.25 6.81
N SER A 38 0.74 -3.25 6.23
CA SER A 38 -0.02 -4.47 5.95
C SER A 38 0.62 -5.32 4.84
N LEU A 39 1.10 -4.67 3.77
CA LEU A 39 1.84 -5.33 2.67
C LEU A 39 3.13 -5.96 3.18
N VAL A 40 3.96 -5.19 3.92
CA VAL A 40 5.24 -5.65 4.49
C VAL A 40 5.05 -6.84 5.42
N SER A 41 3.98 -6.84 6.23
CA SER A 41 3.66 -7.98 7.11
C SER A 41 3.36 -9.28 6.34
N SER A 42 3.02 -9.17 5.06
CA SER A 42 2.66 -10.28 4.17
C SER A 42 3.84 -10.80 3.34
N PHE A 43 5.00 -10.13 3.36
CA PHE A 43 6.19 -10.49 2.56
C PHE A 43 6.63 -11.95 2.74
N PRO A 44 6.66 -12.55 3.95
CA PRO A 44 7.06 -13.94 4.10
C PRO A 44 6.17 -14.92 3.31
N GLY A 45 4.93 -14.54 3.01
CA GLY A 45 3.95 -15.34 2.27
C GLY A 45 3.74 -14.91 0.82
N VAL A 46 4.46 -13.89 0.33
CA VAL A 46 4.36 -13.33 -1.02
C VAL A 46 5.75 -13.05 -1.55
N GLU A 47 6.30 -14.03 -2.29
CA GLU A 47 7.70 -14.04 -2.76
C GLU A 47 8.15 -12.73 -3.42
N PHE A 48 7.32 -12.18 -4.32
CA PHE A 48 7.64 -10.95 -5.05
C PHE A 48 7.07 -9.68 -4.39
N GLY A 49 6.42 -9.79 -3.24
CA GLY A 49 5.82 -8.66 -2.52
C GLY A 49 6.78 -7.47 -2.30
N PRO A 50 8.06 -7.68 -1.94
CA PRO A 50 9.04 -6.60 -1.79
C PRO A 50 9.37 -5.82 -3.09
N LEU A 51 8.91 -6.28 -4.25
CA LEU A 51 9.08 -5.59 -5.53
C LEU A 51 7.92 -4.63 -5.85
N HIS A 52 6.77 -4.78 -5.21
CA HIS A 52 5.52 -4.10 -5.56
C HIS A 52 4.99 -3.20 -4.43
N TYR A 53 5.85 -2.40 -3.79
CA TYR A 53 5.40 -1.40 -2.80
C TYR A 53 6.24 -0.12 -2.80
N ARG A 54 7.22 -0.04 -3.70
CA ARG A 54 8.26 1.00 -3.67
C ARG A 54 7.72 2.33 -4.17
N HIS A 55 6.83 2.31 -5.16
CA HIS A 55 6.16 3.50 -5.66
C HIS A 55 5.16 4.02 -4.62
N ILE A 56 4.42 3.12 -3.97
CA ILE A 56 3.50 3.49 -2.87
C ILE A 56 4.27 4.17 -1.73
N GLU A 57 5.45 3.64 -1.37
CA GLU A 57 6.32 4.22 -0.35
C GLU A 57 6.90 5.58 -0.78
N ALA A 58 7.36 5.69 -2.03
CA ALA A 58 7.89 6.93 -2.58
C ALA A 58 6.84 8.05 -2.61
N ASP A 59 5.62 7.76 -3.03
CA ASP A 59 4.51 8.72 -3.02
C ASP A 59 4.22 9.17 -1.59
N LYS A 60 4.10 8.23 -0.64
CA LYS A 60 3.89 8.56 0.78
C LYS A 60 4.97 9.52 1.29
N ASP A 61 6.25 9.22 1.03
CA ASP A 61 7.37 10.04 1.49
C ASP A 61 7.40 11.42 0.84
N TYR A 62 7.07 11.50 -0.45
CA TYR A 62 6.95 12.76 -1.18
C TYR A 62 5.90 13.67 -0.52
N TYR A 63 4.68 13.17 -0.32
CA TYR A 63 3.60 13.93 0.31
C TYR A 63 3.91 14.25 1.77
N LEU A 64 4.54 13.34 2.52
CA LEU A 64 4.91 13.60 3.91
C LEU A 64 5.91 14.74 4.02
N ARG A 65 6.90 14.81 3.13
CA ARG A 65 7.85 15.94 3.07
C ARG A 65 7.15 17.24 2.69
N MET A 66 6.27 17.19 1.68
CA MET A 66 5.51 18.36 1.23
C MET A 66 4.62 18.94 2.33
N HIS A 67 4.02 18.08 3.16
CA HIS A 67 3.17 18.47 4.29
C HIS A 67 3.92 18.59 5.63
N GLN A 68 5.25 18.74 5.61
CA GLN A 68 6.07 18.97 6.81
C GLN A 68 5.88 17.93 7.92
N GLY A 69 5.67 16.66 7.55
CA GLY A 69 5.47 15.56 8.50
C GLY A 69 4.03 15.37 8.97
N ASN A 70 3.04 16.08 8.41
CA ASN A 70 1.63 15.90 8.77
C ASN A 70 1.04 14.62 8.15
N PHE A 71 0.89 13.57 8.95
CA PHE A 71 0.30 12.30 8.52
C PHE A 71 -1.22 12.35 8.29
N ASP A 72 -1.91 13.37 8.80
CA ASP A 72 -3.34 13.57 8.59
C ASP A 72 -3.64 14.36 7.30
N ALA A 73 -2.61 14.82 6.58
CA ALA A 73 -2.77 15.44 5.27
C ALA A 73 -3.24 14.43 4.22
N GLU A 74 -3.98 14.94 3.24
CA GLU A 74 -4.48 14.17 2.10
C GLU A 74 -3.39 14.02 1.02
N MET A 75 -3.38 12.86 0.36
CA MET A 75 -2.52 12.55 -0.77
C MET A 75 -3.30 11.76 -1.83
N SER A 76 -2.81 11.83 -3.06
CA SER A 76 -3.22 10.95 -4.16
C SER A 76 -2.10 9.96 -4.48
N LEU A 77 -2.48 8.80 -5.00
CA LEU A 77 -1.54 7.80 -5.50
C LEU A 77 -1.24 8.06 -6.98
N SER A 78 0.02 7.90 -7.36
CA SER A 78 0.45 7.92 -8.76
C SER A 78 -0.07 6.70 -9.53
N ALA A 79 0.03 6.75 -10.86
CA ALA A 79 -0.31 5.60 -11.70
C ALA A 79 0.54 4.36 -11.35
N ASP A 80 1.84 4.55 -11.12
CA ASP A 80 2.76 3.47 -10.76
C ASP A 80 2.37 2.82 -9.41
N SER A 81 1.99 3.63 -8.43
CA SER A 81 1.47 3.13 -7.15
C SER A 81 0.17 2.34 -7.31
N LEU A 82 -0.72 2.75 -8.22
CA LEU A 82 -1.95 2.01 -8.50
C LEU A 82 -1.66 0.68 -9.21
N GLU A 83 -0.68 0.63 -10.11
CA GLU A 83 -0.21 -0.61 -10.73
C GLU A 83 0.38 -1.58 -9.70
N GLU A 84 1.18 -1.08 -8.75
CA GLU A 84 1.67 -1.88 -7.62
C GLU A 84 0.52 -2.44 -6.78
N ILE A 85 -0.47 -1.63 -6.43
CA ILE A 85 -1.64 -2.08 -5.66
C ILE A 85 -2.48 -3.09 -6.46
N HIS A 86 -2.56 -2.96 -7.78
CA HIS A 86 -3.27 -3.91 -8.64
C HIS A 86 -2.59 -5.28 -8.72
N TRP A 87 -1.26 -5.32 -8.55
CA TRP A 87 -0.50 -6.56 -8.53
C TRP A 87 -0.75 -7.41 -7.27
N TRP A 88 -1.03 -6.78 -6.12
CA TRP A 88 -1.31 -7.42 -4.83
C TRP A 88 -2.67 -8.10 -4.73
#